data_AF-A0A2D7KZK4-F1
#
_entry.id   AF-A0A2D7KZK4-F1
#
_cell.length_a   1.000
_cell.length_b   1.000
_cell.length_c   1.000
_cell.angle_alpha   90.00
_cell.angle_beta   90.00
_cell.angle_gamma   90.00
#
_symmetry.space_group_name_H-M   'P 1'
#
loop_
_entity.id
_entity.type
_entity.pdbx_description
1 polymer ?
#
loop_
_entity_poly.entity_id
_entity_poly.type
_entity_poly.pdbx_seq_one_letter_code
_entity_poly.pdbx_strand_id
1 'polypeptide(L)'
;MFLKVTNFIMKFLFVSILVVVLSGCATNKTPNFSSISIGMNKEQIMKLNGKPYRTAAIDGLEYFIYRGFDLKLMFDGNKQGSGSYEAFIRFKDNKVEAYGRLDDFDSTKHKELLIKKS
;
A
#
# COMPACT_ATOMS: atom_id res chain seq x y z
N MET A 1 -54.98 3.60 -3.71
CA MET A 1 -54.03 2.46 -3.65
C MET A 1 -52.76 2.73 -4.48
N PHE A 2 -52.87 3.22 -5.72
CA PHE A 2 -51.74 3.57 -6.60
C PHE A 2 -50.70 4.54 -6.00
N LEU A 3 -51.12 5.57 -5.26
CA LEU A 3 -50.22 6.56 -4.65
C LEU A 3 -49.32 6.01 -3.52
N LYS A 4 -49.72 4.90 -2.89
CA LYS A 4 -48.91 4.22 -1.85
C LYS A 4 -47.83 3.35 -2.46
N VAL A 5 -48.12 2.75 -3.63
CA VAL A 5 -47.20 1.87 -4.36
C VAL A 5 -46.05 2.68 -4.97
N THR A 6 -46.33 3.85 -5.55
CA THR A 6 -45.28 4.73 -6.12
C THR A 6 -44.32 5.25 -5.06
N ASN A 7 -44.82 5.64 -3.88
CA ASN A 7 -43.98 6.04 -2.75
C ASN A 7 -43.13 4.90 -2.18
N PHE A 8 -43.65 3.67 -2.20
CA PHE A 8 -42.92 2.49 -1.76
C PHE A 8 -41.78 2.11 -2.74
N ILE A 9 -42.05 2.19 -4.05
CA ILE A 9 -41.07 1.96 -5.11
C ILE A 9 -39.98 3.03 -5.10
N MET A 10 -40.34 4.31 -4.91
CA MET A 10 -39.39 5.42 -4.85
C MET A 10 -38.47 5.32 -3.62
N LYS A 11 -39.00 4.91 -2.45
CA LYS A 11 -38.18 4.61 -1.26
C LYS A 11 -37.22 3.45 -1.50
N PHE A 12 -37.66 2.38 -2.16
CA PHE A 12 -36.80 1.24 -2.49
C PHE A 12 -35.65 1.61 -3.43
N LEU A 13 -35.92 2.50 -4.40
CA LEU A 13 -34.91 3.05 -5.31
C LEU A 13 -33.86 3.91 -4.60
N PHE A 14 -34.27 4.73 -3.63
CA PHE A 14 -33.31 5.51 -2.82
C PHE A 14 -32.46 4.61 -1.91
N VAL A 15 -33.06 3.57 -1.33
CA VAL A 15 -32.34 2.61 -0.47
C VAL A 15 -31.36 1.76 -1.28
N SER A 16 -31.72 1.33 -2.50
CA SER A 16 -30.81 0.55 -3.34
C SER A 16 -29.61 1.36 -3.81
N ILE A 17 -29.80 2.62 -4.18
CA ILE A 17 -28.70 3.54 -4.55
C ILE A 17 -27.76 3.75 -3.35
N LEU A 18 -28.31 3.93 -2.14
CA LEU A 18 -27.50 4.11 -0.94
C LEU A 18 -26.63 2.88 -0.62
N VAL A 19 -27.16 1.66 -0.80
CA VAL A 19 -26.42 0.41 -0.57
C VAL A 19 -25.28 0.21 -1.59
N VAL A 20 -25.47 0.61 -2.86
CA VAL A 20 -24.42 0.51 -3.89
C VAL A 20 -23.27 1.48 -3.62
N VAL A 21 -23.56 2.70 -3.16
CA VAL A 21 -22.54 3.72 -2.85
C VAL A 21 -21.62 3.32 -1.68
N LEU A 22 -22.10 2.48 -0.75
CA LEU A 22 -21.35 2.04 0.42
C LEU A 22 -20.40 0.85 0.14
N SER A 23 -20.39 0.28 -1.06
CA SER A 23 -19.56 -0.89 -1.42
C SER A 23 -18.13 -0.54 -1.89
N GLY A 24 -17.56 0.55 -1.38
CA GLY A 24 -16.16 0.90 -1.59
C GLY A 24 -15.21 0.01 -0.79
N CYS A 25 -14.87 -1.17 -1.31
CA CYS A 25 -13.82 -2.01 -0.71
C CYS A 25 -12.42 -1.43 -1.00
N ALA A 26 -11.96 -0.51 -0.15
CA ALA A 26 -10.54 -0.17 -0.07
C ALA A 26 -9.82 -1.20 0.83
N THR A 27 -9.39 -2.32 0.25
CA THR A 27 -8.52 -3.27 0.96
C THR A 27 -7.10 -2.73 0.99
N ASN A 28 -6.70 -2.20 2.15
CA ASN A 28 -5.30 -1.87 2.41
C ASN A 28 -4.58 -3.14 2.86
N LYS A 29 -3.90 -3.81 1.93
CA LYS A 29 -3.09 -5.00 2.23
C LYS A 29 -1.69 -4.56 2.66
N THR A 30 -1.25 -5.01 3.83
CA THR A 30 0.14 -4.86 4.26
C THR A 30 1.05 -5.63 3.31
N PRO A 31 2.14 -5.01 2.79
CA PRO A 31 3.04 -5.68 1.88
C PRO A 31 3.77 -6.82 2.59
N ASN A 32 3.85 -7.99 1.95
CA ASN A 32 4.62 -9.13 2.42
C ASN A 32 5.98 -9.15 1.70
N PHE A 33 7.01 -8.68 2.38
CA PHE A 33 8.37 -8.63 1.82
C PHE A 33 8.97 -10.02 1.60
N SER A 34 8.56 -11.03 2.37
CA SER A 34 9.08 -12.40 2.23
C SER A 34 8.64 -13.08 0.93
N SER A 35 7.58 -12.59 0.28
CA SER A 35 7.14 -13.10 -1.02
C SER A 35 7.67 -12.28 -2.21
N ILE A 36 8.43 -11.21 -1.96
CA ILE A 36 9.02 -10.39 -3.02
C ILE A 36 10.44 -10.90 -3.31
N SER A 37 10.84 -10.84 -4.57
CA SER A 37 12.21 -11.11 -4.98
C SER A 37 12.70 -10.08 -5.98
N ILE A 38 13.99 -9.80 -5.94
CA ILE A 38 14.66 -8.99 -6.97
C ILE A 38 14.37 -9.59 -8.36
N GLY A 39 14.09 -8.74 -9.33
CA GLY A 39 13.78 -9.15 -10.69
C GLY A 39 12.29 -9.32 -11.00
N MET A 40 11.41 -9.38 -9.99
CA MET A 40 9.96 -9.46 -10.21
C MET A 40 9.44 -8.24 -10.98
N ASN A 41 8.47 -8.42 -11.86
CA ASN A 41 7.82 -7.31 -12.54
C ASN A 41 6.66 -6.72 -11.73
N LYS A 42 6.15 -5.56 -12.16
CA LYS A 42 5.05 -4.85 -11.47
C LYS A 42 3.77 -5.67 -11.34
N GLU A 43 3.43 -6.47 -12.33
CA GLU A 43 2.22 -7.31 -12.31
C GLU A 43 2.31 -8.41 -11.25
N GLN A 44 3.48 -9.05 -11.14
CA GLN A 44 3.75 -10.04 -10.08
C GLN A 44 3.62 -9.39 -8.70
N ILE A 45 4.16 -8.18 -8.52
CA ILE A 45 4.03 -7.44 -7.26
C ILE A 45 2.57 -7.11 -6.94
N MET A 46 1.80 -6.62 -7.91
CA MET A 46 0.38 -6.32 -7.70
C MET A 46 -0.46 -7.58 -7.43
N LYS A 47 -0.12 -8.72 -8.03
CA LYS A 47 -0.76 -10.01 -7.73
C LYS A 47 -0.50 -10.45 -6.28
N LEU A 48 0.72 -10.26 -5.78
CA LEU A 48 1.11 -10.66 -4.43
C LEU A 48 0.60 -9.70 -3.35
N ASN A 49 0.78 -8.40 -3.55
CA ASN A 49 0.57 -7.37 -2.52
C ASN A 49 -0.66 -6.49 -2.75
N GLY A 50 -1.37 -6.67 -3.87
CA GLY A 50 -2.45 -5.78 -4.27
C GLY A 50 -1.94 -4.48 -4.87
N LYS A 51 -2.87 -3.56 -5.16
CA LYS A 51 -2.51 -2.23 -5.68
C LYS A 51 -1.72 -1.44 -4.63
N PRO A 52 -0.68 -0.70 -5.03
CA PRO A 52 0.04 0.17 -4.11
C PRO A 52 -0.85 1.29 -3.60
N TYR A 53 -0.51 1.84 -2.43
CA TYR A 53 -1.17 3.02 -1.87
C TYR A 53 -0.98 4.23 -2.79
N ARG A 54 0.23 4.38 -3.33
CA ARG A 54 0.57 5.35 -4.39
C ARG A 54 1.79 4.89 -5.17
N THR A 55 1.99 5.47 -6.34
CA THR A 55 3.22 5.34 -7.10
C THR A 55 3.99 6.65 -7.07
N ALA A 56 5.32 6.58 -7.18
CA ALA A 56 6.19 7.74 -7.27
C ALA A 56 7.32 7.47 -8.29
N ALA A 57 7.87 8.54 -8.87
CA ALA A 57 9.06 8.47 -9.70
C ALA A 57 10.10 9.45 -9.15
N ILE A 58 11.29 8.94 -8.82
CA ILE A 58 12.39 9.71 -8.21
C ILE A 58 13.68 9.26 -8.88
N ASP A 59 14.48 10.22 -9.36
CA ASP A 59 15.78 9.97 -10.03
C ASP A 59 15.71 8.95 -11.18
N GLY A 60 14.62 9.00 -11.97
CA GLY A 60 14.40 8.09 -13.10
C GLY A 60 14.00 6.66 -12.71
N LEU A 61 13.80 6.39 -11.43
CA LEU A 61 13.33 5.10 -10.91
C LEU A 61 11.88 5.22 -10.44
N GLU A 62 11.12 4.15 -10.63
CA GLU A 62 9.71 4.09 -10.20
C GLU A 62 9.58 3.33 -8.89
N TYR A 63 8.62 3.75 -8.07
CA TYR A 63 8.40 3.23 -6.74
C TYR A 63 6.92 2.90 -6.56
N PHE A 64 6.64 1.71 -6.05
CA PHE A 64 5.36 1.39 -5.44
C PHE A 64 5.48 1.64 -3.95
N ILE A 65 4.60 2.50 -3.43
CA ILE A 65 4.53 2.81 -2.01
C ILE A 65 3.34 2.07 -1.42
N TYR A 66 3.59 1.31 -0.38
CA TYR A 66 2.59 0.59 0.40
C TYR A 66 2.53 1.14 1.82
N ARG A 67 1.37 0.96 2.47
CA ARG A 67 1.20 1.22 3.90
C ARG A 67 1.04 -0.09 4.62
N GLY A 68 1.70 -0.21 5.76
CA GLY A 68 1.56 -1.36 6.64
C GLY A 68 1.26 -0.92 8.06
N PHE A 69 0.88 -1.90 8.87
CA PHE A 69 0.68 -1.72 10.31
C PHE A 69 1.55 -2.74 11.06
N ASP A 70 2.17 -2.28 12.14
CA ASP A 70 3.03 -3.07 13.01
C ASP A 70 2.69 -2.73 14.46
N LEU A 71 2.17 -3.74 15.17
CA LEU A 71 1.74 -3.60 16.55
C LEU A 71 2.91 -3.25 17.47
N LYS A 72 4.13 -3.69 17.13
CA LYS A 72 5.33 -3.35 17.90
C LYS A 72 5.64 -1.86 17.80
N LEU A 73 5.45 -1.25 16.63
CA LEU A 73 5.59 0.20 16.47
C LEU A 73 4.53 0.97 17.26
N MET A 74 3.30 0.43 17.35
CA MET A 74 2.22 1.06 18.11
C MET A 74 2.53 1.15 19.62
N PHE A 75 3.21 0.14 20.17
CA PHE A 75 3.57 0.06 21.59
C PHE A 75 5.03 0.43 21.88
N ASP A 76 5.75 0.96 20.90
CA ASP A 76 7.11 1.46 21.12
C ASP A 76 7.04 2.82 21.83
N GLY A 77 7.37 2.83 23.13
CA GLY A 77 7.34 4.04 23.96
C GLY A 77 8.26 5.18 23.49
N ASN A 78 9.20 4.89 22.58
CA ASN A 78 10.09 5.90 21.98
C ASN A 78 9.54 6.48 20.67
N LYS A 79 8.53 5.84 20.08
CA LYS A 79 7.87 6.26 18.84
C LYS A 79 6.37 6.32 19.09
N GLN A 80 5.89 7.42 19.68
CA GLN A 80 4.46 7.72 19.69
C GLN A 80 3.97 7.82 18.25
N GLY A 81 3.36 6.76 17.72
CA GLY A 81 2.93 6.79 16.33
C GLY A 81 2.20 5.53 15.95
N SER A 82 0.86 5.62 15.92
CA SER A 82 -0.16 4.90 15.13
C SER A 82 0.03 3.44 14.67
N GLY A 83 1.12 2.74 14.95
CA GLY A 83 1.53 1.45 14.36
C GLY A 83 1.78 1.49 12.85
N SER A 84 1.52 2.61 12.17
CA SER A 84 1.56 2.68 10.71
C SER A 84 2.97 2.98 10.19
N TYR A 85 3.35 2.35 9.09
CA TYR A 85 4.60 2.61 8.39
C TYR A 85 4.39 2.65 6.87
N GLU A 86 5.28 3.36 6.16
CA GLU A 86 5.37 3.28 4.70
C GLU A 86 6.48 2.31 4.28
N ALA A 87 6.21 1.61 3.20
CA ALA A 87 7.07 0.63 2.57
C ALA A 87 7.25 0.98 1.11
N PHE A 88 8.42 0.69 0.55
CA PHE A 88 8.70 0.91 -0.86
C PHE A 88 9.08 -0.38 -1.57
N ILE A 89 8.78 -0.41 -2.86
CA ILE A 89 9.34 -1.34 -3.84
C ILE A 89 9.81 -0.48 -5.00
N ARG A 90 11.12 -0.45 -5.24
CA ARG A 90 11.78 0.30 -6.30
C ARG A 90 11.99 -0.57 -7.52
N PHE A 91 11.73 -0.01 -8.70
CA PHE A 91 11.86 -0.67 -9.97
C PHE A 91 12.96 -0.01 -10.82
N LYS A 92 13.76 -0.86 -11.46
CA LYS A 92 14.69 -0.50 -12.52
C LYS A 92 14.43 -1.43 -13.71
N ASP A 93 14.32 -0.88 -14.91
CA ASP A 93 14.01 -1.64 -16.12
C ASP A 93 12.76 -2.54 -15.97
N ASN A 94 11.71 -1.98 -15.34
CA ASN A 94 10.44 -2.65 -15.04
C ASN A 94 10.53 -3.89 -14.12
N LYS A 95 11.65 -4.05 -13.42
CA LYS A 95 11.92 -5.16 -12.48
C LYS A 95 12.25 -4.62 -11.09
N VAL A 96 11.87 -5.35 -10.04
CA VAL A 96 12.22 -5.00 -8.66
C VAL A 96 13.73 -4.96 -8.50
N GLU A 97 14.24 -3.82 -8.05
CA GLU A 97 15.65 -3.58 -7.78
C GLU A 97 15.92 -3.46 -6.28
N ALA A 98 14.99 -2.91 -5.50
CA ALA A 98 15.08 -2.80 -4.05
C ALA A 98 13.70 -2.75 -3.41
N TYR A 99 13.57 -3.15 -2.14
CA TYR A 99 12.33 -3.01 -1.36
C TYR A 99 12.63 -3.02 0.15
N GLY A 100 11.72 -2.47 0.94
CA GLY A 100 11.83 -2.44 2.40
C GLY A 100 10.89 -1.42 3.03
N ARG A 101 10.97 -1.23 4.35
CA ARG A 101 10.33 -0.07 4.99
C ARG A 101 11.13 1.18 4.63
N LEU A 102 10.45 2.32 4.49
CA LEU A 102 11.15 3.59 4.24
C LEU A 102 12.19 3.87 5.34
N ASP A 103 11.85 3.53 6.58
CA ASP A 103 12.67 3.82 7.76
C ASP A 103 13.83 2.83 7.97
N ASP A 104 13.87 1.71 7.24
CA ASP A 104 14.95 0.71 7.36
C ASP A 104 16.27 1.22 6.73
N PHE A 105 16.17 2.18 5.80
CA PHE A 105 17.33 2.78 5.15
C PHE A 105 17.68 4.12 5.78
N ASP A 106 18.50 4.07 6.84
CA ASP A 106 19.26 5.24 7.26
C ASP A 106 20.39 5.50 6.23
N SER A 107 20.06 6.28 5.19
CA SER A 107 20.99 6.66 4.12
C SER A 107 22.26 7.38 4.62
N THR A 108 22.27 7.86 5.87
CA THR A 108 23.46 8.43 6.52
C THR A 108 24.45 7.38 7.00
N LYS A 109 24.00 6.13 7.24
CA LYS A 109 24.82 5.01 7.74
C LYS A 109 25.18 3.98 6.67
N HIS A 110 24.42 3.90 5.58
CA HIS A 110 24.62 2.89 4.54
C HIS A 110 25.92 3.08 3.72
N LYS A 111 26.58 4.24 3.83
CA LYS A 111 27.86 4.51 3.15
C LYS A 111 29.02 3.65 3.67
N GLU A 112 28.98 3.19 4.92
CA GLU A 112 30.09 2.44 5.51
C GLU A 112 30.27 1.03 4.89
N LEU A 113 29.20 0.43 4.37
CA LEU A 113 29.25 -0.91 3.78
C LEU A 113 29.80 -0.93 2.34
N LEU A 114 29.81 0.21 1.65
CA LEU A 114 30.36 0.34 0.30
C LEU A 114 31.88 0.59 0.31
N ILE A 115 32.45 1.04 1.43
CA ILE A 115 33.89 1.34 1.54
C ILE A 115 34.71 0.08 1.83
N LYS A 116 34.10 -0.99 2.34
CA LYS A 116 34.84 -2.22 2.72
C LYS A 116 35.02 -3.24 1.59
N LYS A 117 34.72 -2.88 0.34
CA LYS A 117 34.98 -3.73 -0.83
C LYS A 117 35.69 -2.92 -1.92
N SER A 118 36.94 -2.57 -1.63
CA SER A 118 37.99 -2.25 -2.61
C SER A 118 39.21 -3.10 -2.30
#